data_AF-A0A936BCJ4-F1
#
_entry.id   AF-A0A936BCJ4-F1
#
_cell.length_a   1.000
_cell.length_b   1.000
_cell.length_c   1.000
_cell.angle_alpha   90.00
_cell.angle_beta   90.00
_cell.angle_gamma   90.00
#
_symmetry.space_group_name_H-M   'P 1'
#
loop_
_entity.id
_entity.type
_entity.pdbx_description
1 polymer ?
#
loop_
_entity_poly.entity_id
_entity_poly.type
_entity_poly.pdbx_seq_one_letter_code
_entity_poly.pdbx_strand_id
1 'polypeptide(L)' 'MMQRILTDAGYEVYVAGDGKEVLLQARVHQPDLILLDAHMPNMDGFEALRHLKADPHLLPFMS' A
#
# COMPACT_ATOMS: atom_id res chain seq x y z
N MET A 1 -14.39 -5.14 2.82
CA MET A 1 -14.52 -5.64 4.21
C MET A 1 -13.31 -5.28 5.06
N MET A 2 -12.08 -5.57 4.60
CA MET A 2 -10.83 -5.25 5.31
C MET A 2 -10.71 -3.78 5.74
N GLN A 3 -10.93 -2.83 4.82
CA GLN A 3 -10.89 -1.39 5.11
C GLN A 3 -11.76 -1.02 6.33
N ARG A 4 -13.01 -1.50 6.35
CA ARG A 4 -13.97 -1.17 7.41
C ARG A 4 -13.50 -1.68 8.77
N ILE A 5 -12.94 -2.89 8.84
CA ILE A 5 -12.41 -3.45 10.09
C ILE A 5 -11.26 -2.58 10.63
N LEU A 6 -10.35 -2.15 9.76
CA LEU A 6 -9.21 -1.31 10.15
C LEU A 6 -9.66 0.10 10.55
N THR A 7 -10.60 0.71 9.82
CA THR A 7 -11.16 2.01 10.18
C THR A 7 -11.92 1.93 11.52
N ASP A 8 -12.72 0.89 11.74
CA ASP A 8 -13.44 0.68 13.01
C ASP A 8 -12.49 0.44 14.19
N ALA A 9 -11.30 -0.11 13.93
CA ALA A 9 -10.22 -0.25 14.91
C ALA A 9 -9.43 1.06 15.17
N GLY A 10 -9.78 2.16 14.50
CA GLY A 10 -9.17 3.48 14.70
C GLY A 10 -7.97 3.79 13.80
N TYR A 11 -7.68 2.96 12.79
CA TYR A 11 -6.63 3.24 11.82
C TYR A 11 -7.12 4.20 10.74
N GLU A 12 -6.23 5.08 10.29
CA GLU A 12 -6.42 5.84 9.05
C GLU A 12 -6.12 4.92 7.86
N VAL A 13 -7.10 4.75 6.97
CA VAL A 13 -7.02 3.75 5.89
C VAL A 13 -7.20 4.42 4.53
N TYR A 14 -6.19 4.26 3.68
CA TYR A 14 -6.20 4.68 2.28
C TYR A 14 -6.30 3.45 1.38
N VAL A 15 -7.18 3.51 0.38
CA VAL A 15 -7.42 2.42 -0.56
C VAL A 15 -6.89 2.80 -1.93
N ALA A 16 -6.20 1.87 -2.57
CA ALA A 16 -5.75 1.96 -3.94
C ALA A 16 -6.31 0.79 -4.75
N GLY A 17 -6.88 1.09 -5.93
CA GLY A 17 -7.49 0.09 -6.81
C GLY A 17 -6.51 -0.56 -7.78
N ASP A 18 -5.33 0.03 -7.98
CA ASP A 18 -4.25 -0.53 -8.78
C ASP A 18 -2.88 -0.12 -8.20
N GLY A 19 -1.80 -0.74 -8.69
CA GLY A 19 -0.49 -0.46 -8.11
C GLY A 19 0.07 0.95 -8.42
N LYS A 20 -0.43 1.70 -9.42
CA LYS A 20 0.00 3.10 -9.62
C LYS A 20 -0.61 3.96 -8.53
N GLU A 21 -1.87 3.72 -8.22
CA GLU A 21 -2.55 4.40 -7.12
C GLU A 21 -1.89 4.06 -5.78
N VAL A 22 -1.44 2.82 -5.57
CA VAL A 22 -0.65 2.44 -4.37
C VAL A 22 0.59 3.32 -4.23
N LEU A 23 1.36 3.51 -5.30
CA LEU A 23 2.60 4.31 -5.26
C LEU A 23 2.31 5.79 -4.97
N LEU A 24 1.24 6.34 -5.54
CA LEU A 24 0.83 7.71 -5.27
C LEU A 24 0.38 7.88 -3.81
N GLN A 25 -0.50 7.01 -3.33
CA GLN A 25 -1.02 7.05 -1.96
C GLN A 25 0.10 6.88 -0.93
N ALA A 26 1.04 5.96 -1.17
CA ALA A 26 2.20 5.77 -0.31
C ALA A 26 3.06 7.04 -0.21
N ARG A 27 3.29 7.76 -1.32
CA ARG A 27 4.05 9.02 -1.33
C ARG A 27 3.36 10.16 -0.62
N VAL A 28 2.05 10.28 -0.79
CA VAL A 28 1.27 11.38 -0.23
C VAL A 28 1.07 11.19 1.27
N HIS A 29 0.70 9.98 1.68
CA HIS A 29 0.26 9.72 3.06
C HIS A 29 1.35 9.11 3.95
N GLN A 30 2.43 8.58 3.37
CA GLN A 30 3.53 7.93 4.09
C GLN A 30 3.05 6.98 5.20
N PRO A 31 2.26 5.95 4.84
CA PRO A 31 1.64 5.09 5.84
C PRO A 31 2.67 4.22 6.56
N ASP A 32 2.38 3.90 7.82
CA ASP A 32 3.21 2.97 8.62
C ASP A 32 3.11 1.51 8.14
N LEU A 33 2.04 1.16 7.43
CA LEU A 33 1.77 -0.19 6.93
C LEU A 33 1.07 -0.14 5.56
N ILE A 34 1.57 -0.95 4.62
CA ILE A 34 0.93 -1.16 3.31
C ILE A 34 0.52 -2.63 3.20
N LEU A 35 -0.77 -2.85 2.97
CA LEU A 35 -1.33 -4.17 2.65
C LEU A 35 -1.55 -4.26 1.14
N LEU A 36 -0.83 -5.17 0.48
CA LEU A 36 -0.91 -5.42 -0.96
C LEU A 36 -1.59 -6.77 -1.21
N ASP A 37 -2.55 -6.78 -2.15
CA ASP A 37 -3.10 -8.02 -2.67
C ASP A 37 -2.16 -8.58 -3.75
N ALA A 38 -1.86 -9.88 -3.68
CA ALA A 38 -1.05 -10.57 -4.68
C ALA A 38 -1.77 -10.74 -6.01
N HIS A 39 -3.11 -10.72 -6.01
CA HIS A 39 -3.95 -10.87 -7.19
C HIS A 39 -4.72 -9.57 -7.47
N MET A 40 -4.00 -8.55 -8.00
CA MET A 40 -4.62 -7.33 -8.52
C MET A 40 -4.86 -7.41 -10.04
N PRO A 41 -5.97 -6.83 -10.54
CA PRO A 41 -6.14 -6.61 -11.97
C PRO A 41 -5.18 -5.50 -12.48
N ASN A 42 -4.73 -5.63 -13.72
CA ASN A 42 -3.90 -4.66 -14.48
C ASN A 42 -2.42 -4.47 -14.06
N MET A 43 -2.06 -4.53 -12.78
CA MET A 43 -0.64 -4.49 -12.37
C MET A 43 -0.37 -5.48 -11.24
N ASP A 44 0.73 -6.22 -11.38
CA ASP A 44 1.16 -7.23 -10.43
C ASP A 44 1.50 -6.57 -9.07
N GLY A 45 0.90 -7.05 -7.98
CA GLY A 45 1.19 -6.57 -6.63
C GLY A 45 2.67 -6.72 -6.25
N PHE A 46 3.38 -7.65 -6.88
CA PHE A 46 4.83 -7.78 -6.74
C PHE A 46 5.61 -6.63 -7.40
N GLU A 47 5.15 -6.10 -8.52
CA GLU A 47 5.79 -4.96 -9.19
C GLU A 47 5.64 -3.69 -8.34
N ALA A 48 4.43 -3.43 -7.83
CA ALA A 48 4.18 -2.34 -6.88
C ALA A 48 5.08 -2.47 -5.63
N LEU A 49 5.21 -3.68 -5.08
CA LEU A 49 6.10 -3.95 -3.95
C LEU A 49 7.56 -3.62 -4.27
N ARG A 50 8.05 -3.94 -5.47
CA ARG A 50 9.43 -3.60 -5.88
C ARG A 50 9.64 -2.08 -5.95
N HIS A 51 8.67 -1.34 -6.48
CA HIS A 51 8.75 0.11 -6.55
C HIS A 51 8.71 0.77 -5.16
N LEU A 52 7.87 0.27 -4.25
CA LEU A 52 7.83 0.74 -2.87
C LEU A 52 9.15 0.46 -2.14
N LYS A 53 9.73 -0.73 -2.33
CA LYS A 53 11.04 -1.11 -1.75
C LYS A 53 12.21 -0.30 -2.32
N ALA A 54 12.11 0.11 -3.58
CA ALA A 54 13.15 0.90 -4.22
C ALA A 54 13.12 2.37 -3.79
N ASP A 55 12.04 2.84 -3.17
CA ASP A 55 11.95 4.21 -2.68
C ASP A 55 12.33 4.28 -1.19
N PRO A 56 13.52 4.80 -0.85
CA PRO A 56 13.99 4.87 0.53
C PRO A 56 13.15 5.80 1.42
N HIS A 57 12.24 6.60 0.85
CA HIS A 57 11.34 7.48 1.60
C HIS A 57 9.98 6.84 1.91
N LEU A 58 9.69 5.66 1.35
CA LEU A 58 8.36 5.04 1.42
C LEU A 58 8.23 3.87 2.39
N LEU A 59 9.28 3.46 3.10
CA LEU A 59 9.28 2.64 4.34
C LEU A 59 10.70 2.13 4.67
N PRO A 60 11.13 2.04 5.95
CA PRO A 60 12.12 1.07 6.38
C PRO A 60 11.46 -0.31 6.51
N PHE A 61 11.62 -1.18 5.51
CA PHE A 61 11.09 -2.54 5.57
C PHE A 61 11.79 -3.33 6.70
N MET A 62 11.06 -3.71 7.76
CA MET A 62 11.49 -4.78 8.66
C MET A 62 11.08 -6.12 8.03
N SER A 63 12.10 -6.91 7.68
CA SER A 63 12.00 -8.30 7.17
C SER A 63 11.43 -9.27 8.19
#